data_AF-A0A352R576-F1
#
_entry.id   AF-A0A352R576-F1
#
_cell.length_a   1.000
_cell.length_b   1.000
_cell.length_c   1.000
_cell.angle_alpha   90.00
_cell.angle_beta   90.00
_cell.angle_gamma   90.00
#
_symmetry.space_group_name_H-M   'P 1'
#
loop_
_entity.id
_entity.type
_entity.pdbx_description
1 polymer ?
#
loop_
_entity_poly.entity_id
_entity_poly.type
_entity_poly.pdbx_seq_one_letter_code
_entity_poly.pdbx_strand_id
1 'polypeptide(L)'
;MNARLFKNASYLFLLIAILYLFELKFYLAWSIWWYDMVLHFLSGILVGIVTTLIFHKFFYKKDDEFLKIFVSAMVSIVFVGIAWEIYELYFEMTSFSDGMNYYIDTSSDLFLDIVGALFGVWYGLAILKKETKQ
;
A
#
# COMPACT_ATOMS: atom_id res chain seq x y z
N MET A 1 15.04 4.35 -14.39
CA MET A 1 13.79 3.93 -13.69
C MET A 1 13.38 2.60 -14.28
N ASN A 2 13.15 1.57 -13.47
CA ASN A 2 12.77 0.25 -13.98
C ASN A 2 11.37 0.34 -14.65
N ALA A 3 11.31 0.21 -15.97
CA ALA A 3 10.10 0.40 -16.75
C ALA A 3 9.02 -0.65 -16.45
N ARG A 4 9.46 -1.88 -16.11
CA ARG A 4 8.56 -2.98 -15.76
C ARG A 4 7.86 -2.72 -14.42
N LEU A 5 8.61 -2.37 -13.38
CA LEU A 5 8.06 -2.02 -12.07
C LEU A 5 7.17 -0.79 -12.16
N PHE A 6 7.57 0.23 -12.91
CA PHE A 6 6.74 1.42 -13.12
C PHE A 6 5.39 1.04 -13.73
N LYS A 7 5.40 0.27 -14.82
CA LYS A 7 4.18 -0.21 -15.47
C LYS A 7 3.30 -1.03 -14.53
N ASN A 8 3.90 -1.93 -13.75
CA ASN A 8 3.16 -2.76 -12.81
C ASN A 8 2.53 -1.92 -11.69
N ALA A 9 3.25 -0.93 -11.14
CA ALA A 9 2.71 0.01 -10.17
C ALA A 9 1.56 0.82 -10.77
N SER A 10 1.68 1.30 -12.01
CA SER A 10 0.60 2.03 -12.67
C SER A 10 -0.65 1.18 -12.89
N TYR A 11 -0.51 -0.08 -13.31
CA TYR A 11 -1.65 -0.98 -13.45
C TYR A 11 -2.32 -1.30 -12.11
N LEU A 12 -1.53 -1.51 -11.06
CA LEU A 12 -2.07 -1.74 -9.72
C LEU A 12 -2.78 -0.50 -9.18
N PHE A 13 -2.21 0.69 -9.37
CA PHE A 13 -2.86 1.95 -9.02
C PHE A 13 -4.20 2.13 -9.74
N LEU A 14 -4.25 1.87 -11.05
CA LEU A 14 -5.50 1.95 -11.81
C LEU A 14 -6.54 0.95 -11.31
N LEU A 15 -6.12 -0.28 -10.97
CA LEU A 15 -7.02 -1.27 -10.38
C LEU A 15 -7.59 -0.79 -9.04
N ILE A 16 -6.74 -0.30 -8.13
CA ILE A 16 -7.16 0.23 -6.82
C ILE A 16 -8.12 1.40 -7.00
N ALA A 17 -7.80 2.35 -7.89
CA ALA A 17 -8.66 3.49 -8.16
C ALA A 17 -10.04 3.07 -8.69
N ILE A 18 -10.10 2.06 -9.58
CA ILE A 18 -11.37 1.51 -10.04
C ILE A 18 -12.13 0.87 -8.88
N LEU A 19 -11.49 0.01 -8.08
CA LEU A 19 -12.13 -0.62 -6.94
C LEU A 19 -12.67 0.41 -5.94
N TYR A 20 -11.89 1.43 -5.59
CA TYR A 20 -12.32 2.52 -4.72
C TYR A 20 -13.51 3.31 -5.30
N LEU A 21 -13.53 3.59 -6.61
CA LEU A 21 -14.70 4.23 -7.24
C LEU A 21 -15.96 3.35 -7.16
N PHE A 22 -15.80 2.03 -7.25
CA PHE A 22 -16.91 1.10 -7.04
C PHE A 22 -17.37 1.07 -5.58
N GLU A 23 -16.44 1.12 -4.64
CA GLU A 23 -16.73 1.24 -3.21
C GLU A 23 -17.61 2.46 -2.94
N LEU A 24 -17.20 3.64 -3.39
CA LEU A 24 -17.96 4.88 -3.22
C LEU A 24 -19.33 4.83 -3.91
N LYS A 25 -19.42 4.15 -5.05
CA LYS A 25 -20.67 4.07 -5.83
C LYS A 25 -21.69 3.11 -5.24
N PHE A 26 -21.23 2.00 -4.67
CA PHE A 26 -22.06 0.88 -4.24
C PHE A 26 -22.00 0.61 -2.73
N TYR A 27 -21.29 1.45 -1.97
CA TYR A 27 -21.10 1.30 -0.52
C TYR A 27 -20.56 -0.10 -0.17
N LEU A 28 -19.52 -0.54 -0.89
CA LEU A 28 -19.05 -1.92 -0.82
C LEU A 28 -18.42 -2.25 0.54
N ALA A 29 -17.70 -1.32 1.17
CA ALA A 29 -17.16 -1.51 2.52
C ALA A 29 -18.27 -1.83 3.55
N TRP A 30 -19.39 -1.10 3.49
CA TRP A 30 -20.53 -1.32 4.38
C TRP A 30 -21.40 -2.54 4.00
N SER A 31 -21.28 -3.03 2.76
CA SER A 31 -22.05 -4.18 2.26
C SER A 31 -21.29 -5.50 2.32
N ILE A 32 -19.96 -5.43 2.25
CA ILE A 32 -19.03 -6.56 2.16
C ILE A 32 -17.86 -6.27 3.11
N TRP A 33 -17.93 -6.88 4.29
CA TRP A 33 -17.01 -6.63 5.42
C TRP A 33 -15.51 -6.83 5.13
N TRP A 34 -15.15 -7.53 4.05
CA TRP A 34 -13.73 -7.74 3.66
C TRP A 34 -13.26 -6.85 2.52
N TYR A 35 -14.15 -6.07 1.92
CA TYR A 35 -13.84 -5.29 0.72
C TYR A 35 -12.72 -4.28 0.99
N ASP A 36 -12.85 -3.56 2.10
CA ASP A 36 -11.91 -2.51 2.49
C ASP A 36 -10.52 -3.08 2.83
N MET A 37 -10.48 -4.17 3.60
CA MET A 37 -9.28 -4.97 3.82
C MET A 37 -8.50 -5.32 2.53
N VAL A 38 -9.21 -5.63 1.43
CA VAL A 38 -8.55 -5.91 0.14
C VAL A 38 -7.94 -4.64 -0.47
N LEU A 39 -8.61 -3.49 -0.36
CA LEU A 39 -8.07 -2.21 -0.81
C LEU A 39 -6.81 -1.83 -0.03
N HIS A 40 -6.82 -1.97 1.31
CA HIS A 40 -5.66 -1.74 2.17
C HIS A 40 -4.47 -2.63 1.79
N PHE A 41 -4.69 -3.94 1.66
CA PHE A 41 -3.64 -4.86 1.25
C PHE A 41 -3.04 -4.50 -0.13
N LEU A 42 -3.88 -4.21 -1.13
CA LEU A 42 -3.41 -3.83 -2.48
C LEU A 42 -2.68 -2.47 -2.47
N SER A 43 -3.16 -1.51 -1.70
CA SER A 43 -2.53 -0.19 -1.53
C SER A 43 -1.18 -0.30 -0.84
N GLY A 44 -1.08 -1.17 0.18
CA GLY A 44 0.19 -1.57 0.78
C GLY A 44 1.18 -2.10 -0.26
N ILE A 45 0.76 -3.05 -1.11
CA ILE A 45 1.62 -3.56 -2.21
C ILE A 45 2.10 -2.43 -3.10
N LEU A 46 1.19 -1.53 -3.50
CA LEU A 46 1.53 -0.38 -4.34
C LEU A 46 2.60 0.50 -3.68
N VAL A 47 2.43 0.87 -2.41
CA VAL A 47 3.41 1.67 -1.65
C VAL A 47 4.76 0.96 -1.59
N GLY A 48 4.79 -0.35 -1.31
CA GLY A 48 6.03 -1.13 -1.30
C GLY A 48 6.76 -1.13 -2.65
N ILE A 49 6.03 -1.28 -3.76
CA ILE A 49 6.60 -1.23 -5.11
C ILE A 49 7.12 0.17 -5.44
N VAL A 50 6.33 1.21 -5.15
CA VAL A 50 6.69 2.61 -5.44
C VAL A 50 7.93 3.03 -4.65
N THR A 51 8.00 2.70 -3.36
CA THR A 51 9.16 2.99 -2.53
C THR A 51 10.41 2.28 -3.06
N THR A 52 10.29 1.00 -3.42
CA THR A 52 11.39 0.24 -4.04
C THR A 52 11.88 0.90 -5.34
N LEU A 53 10.95 1.36 -6.19
CA LEU A 53 11.26 2.02 -7.46
C LEU A 53 11.95 3.38 -7.26
N ILE A 54 11.47 4.20 -6.32
CA ILE A 54 12.07 5.49 -5.98
C ILE A 54 13.49 5.27 -5.46
N PHE A 55 13.65 4.34 -4.51
CA PHE A 55 14.97 4.06 -3.94
C PHE A 55 15.95 3.52 -4.96
N HIS A 56 15.52 2.60 -5.82
CA HIS A 56 16.34 2.13 -6.94
C HIS A 56 16.71 3.26 -7.91
N LYS A 57 15.84 4.25 -8.11
CA LYS A 57 16.16 5.36 -9.02
C LYS A 57 17.23 6.29 -8.46
N PHE A 58 17.21 6.57 -7.15
CA PHE A 58 18.02 7.62 -6.53
C PHE A 58 19.22 7.11 -5.71
N PHE A 59 19.18 5.87 -5.21
CA PHE A 59 20.13 5.38 -4.22
C PHE A 59 20.83 4.05 -4.58
N TYR A 60 20.63 3.51 -5.80
CA TYR A 60 21.07 2.19 -6.28
C TYR A 60 22.60 2.01 -6.48
N LYS A 61 23.42 2.55 -5.60
CA LYS A 61 24.89 2.52 -5.75
C LYS A 61 25.63 2.04 -4.49
N LYS A 62 24.94 1.46 -3.50
CA LYS A 62 25.58 1.12 -2.21
C LYS A 62 25.10 -0.22 -1.65
N ASP A 63 26.02 -0.94 -1.02
CA ASP A 63 25.89 -2.32 -0.53
C ASP A 63 24.87 -2.55 0.63
N ASP A 64 23.93 -1.63 0.84
CA ASP A 64 23.00 -1.63 1.98
C ASP A 64 21.57 -1.22 1.57
N GLU A 65 21.17 -1.61 0.35
CA GLU A 65 19.92 -1.20 -0.28
C GLU A 65 18.68 -1.82 0.37
N PHE A 66 18.77 -3.09 0.80
CA PHE A 66 17.62 -3.81 1.32
C PHE A 66 17.05 -3.14 2.57
N LEU A 67 17.89 -2.89 3.58
CA LEU A 67 17.46 -2.33 4.85
C LEU A 67 16.87 -0.92 4.67
N LYS A 68 17.47 -0.10 3.79
CA LYS A 68 16.99 1.26 3.51
C LYS A 68 15.65 1.26 2.79
N ILE A 69 15.49 0.41 1.78
CA ILE A 69 14.22 0.23 1.06
C ILE A 69 13.14 -0.26 2.03
N PHE A 70 13.47 -1.28 2.84
CA PHE A 70 12.57 -1.86 3.81
C PHE A 70 12.10 -0.82 4.83
N VAL A 71 13.02 -0.15 5.53
CA VAL A 71 12.69 0.86 6.54
C VAL A 71 11.88 1.99 5.92
N SER A 72 12.25 2.44 4.72
CA SER A 72 11.54 3.53 4.06
C SER A 72 10.13 3.10 3.64
N ALA A 73 9.94 1.86 3.17
CA ALA A 73 8.63 1.34 2.85
C ALA A 73 7.76 1.23 4.10
N MET A 74 8.30 0.79 5.23
CA MET A 74 7.59 0.72 6.51
C MET A 74 7.19 2.09 7.04
N VAL A 75 8.08 3.09 6.96
CA VAL A 75 7.74 4.47 7.36
C VAL A 75 6.69 5.05 6.42
N SER A 76 6.84 4.87 5.11
CA SER A 76 5.88 5.37 4.12
C SER A 76 4.50 4.74 4.29
N ILE A 77 4.41 3.43 4.48
CA ILE A 77 3.11 2.78 4.59
C ILE A 77 2.39 3.13 5.89
N VAL A 78 3.09 3.19 7.02
CA VAL A 78 2.48 3.63 8.29
C VAL A 78 2.00 5.07 8.18
N PHE A 79 2.77 5.95 7.54
CA PHE A 79 2.34 7.33 7.31
C PHE A 79 1.10 7.42 6.41
N VAL A 80 1.07 6.67 5.30
CA VAL A 80 -0.05 6.66 4.35
C VAL A 80 -1.29 6.05 4.98
N GLY A 81 -1.17 4.92 5.69
CA GLY A 81 -2.28 4.27 6.38
C GLY A 81 -2.88 5.18 7.44
N ILE A 82 -2.07 5.78 8.32
CA ILE A 82 -2.58 6.76 9.31
C ILE A 82 -3.26 7.96 8.62
N ALA A 83 -2.72 8.44 7.50
CA ALA A 83 -3.35 9.52 6.75
C ALA A 83 -4.71 9.11 6.16
N TRP A 84 -4.89 7.83 5.79
CA TRP A 84 -6.15 7.29 5.32
C TRP A 84 -7.19 7.20 6.45
N GLU A 85 -6.83 6.68 7.60
CA GLU A 85 -7.71 6.64 8.79
C GLU A 85 -8.21 8.03 9.19
N ILE A 86 -7.32 9.03 9.14
CA ILE A 86 -7.69 10.43 9.40
C ILE A 86 -8.64 10.95 8.32
N TYR A 87 -8.43 10.57 7.06
CA TYR A 87 -9.31 10.93 5.95
C TYR A 87 -10.72 10.35 6.18
N GLU A 88 -10.84 9.09 6.60
CA GLU A 88 -12.13 8.46 6.85
C GLU A 88 -12.90 9.11 8.00
N LEU A 89 -12.20 9.42 9.09
CA LEU A 89 -12.77 10.19 10.20
C LEU A 89 -13.21 11.60 9.75
N TYR A 90 -12.42 12.25 8.90
CA TYR A 90 -12.72 13.60 8.42
C TYR A 90 -13.94 13.64 7.48
N PHE A 91 -14.11 12.61 6.65
CA PHE A 91 -15.25 12.50 5.72
C PHE A 91 -16.44 11.73 6.29
N GLU A 92 -16.43 11.45 7.60
CA GLU A 92 -17.50 10.75 8.31
C GLU A 92 -17.82 9.36 7.72
N MET A 93 -16.81 8.71 7.14
CA MET A 93 -16.91 7.31 6.68
C MET A 93 -16.91 6.34 7.87
N THR A 94 -16.20 6.72 8.93
CA THR A 94 -16.13 6.01 10.22
C THR A 94 -16.14 7.03 11.37
N SER A 95 -16.39 6.58 12.60
CA SER A 95 -16.45 7.45 13.78
C SER A 95 -15.95 6.77 15.06
N PHE A 96 -15.35 7.55 15.97
CA PHE A 96 -15.04 7.08 17.32
C PHE A 96 -16.27 6.58 18.10
N SER A 97 -17.48 7.02 17.71
CA SER A 97 -18.74 6.53 18.29
C SER A 97 -19.02 5.06 17.98
N ASP A 98 -18.37 4.49 16.95
CA ASP A 98 -18.55 3.10 16.54
C ASP A 98 -17.84 2.12 17.48
N GLY A 99 -17.08 2.65 18.45
CA GLY A 99 -16.53 1.91 19.57
C GLY A 99 -15.55 0.83 19.12
N MET A 100 -15.78 -0.42 19.53
CA MET A 100 -14.88 -1.53 19.22
C MET A 100 -14.74 -1.80 17.72
N ASN A 101 -15.77 -1.52 16.93
CA ASN A 101 -15.72 -1.76 15.49
C ASN A 101 -14.67 -0.85 14.84
N TYR A 102 -14.68 0.44 15.17
CA TYR A 102 -13.66 1.39 14.71
C TYR A 102 -12.24 0.91 15.02
N TYR A 103 -11.98 0.46 16.25
CA TYR A 103 -10.64 0.00 16.61
C TYR A 103 -10.22 -1.29 15.89
N ILE A 104 -11.16 -2.21 15.63
CA ILE A 104 -10.88 -3.45 14.90
C ILE A 104 -10.56 -3.15 13.45
N ASP A 105 -11.36 -2.30 12.81
CA ASP A 105 -11.26 -1.84 11.42
C ASP A 105 -9.89 -1.20 11.18
N THR A 106 -9.63 -0.05 11.80
CA THR A 106 -8.35 0.67 11.75
C THR A 106 -7.14 -0.22 12.05
N SER A 107 -7.25 -1.13 13.02
CA SER A 107 -6.14 -2.05 13.33
C SER A 107 -5.92 -3.09 12.24
N SER A 108 -6.99 -3.62 11.64
CA SER A 108 -6.89 -4.54 10.52
C SER A 108 -6.36 -3.86 9.27
N ASP A 109 -6.73 -2.62 9.03
CA ASP A 109 -6.33 -1.86 7.84
C ASP A 109 -4.86 -1.49 7.88
N LEU A 110 -4.39 -0.93 9.00
CA LEU A 110 -2.96 -0.68 9.23
C LEU A 110 -2.13 -1.96 9.17
N PHE A 111 -2.66 -3.08 9.66
CA PHE A 111 -1.99 -4.38 9.55
C PHE A 111 -1.86 -4.84 8.10
N LEU A 112 -2.95 -4.75 7.33
CA LEU A 112 -2.97 -5.18 5.93
C LEU A 112 -2.16 -4.28 5.02
N ASP A 113 -2.15 -2.98 5.29
CA ASP A 113 -1.23 -2.01 4.70
C ASP A 113 0.22 -2.46 4.85
N ILE A 114 0.65 -2.77 6.08
CA ILE A 114 2.02 -3.24 6.37
C ILE A 114 2.31 -4.55 5.64
N VAL A 115 1.42 -5.55 5.73
CA VAL A 115 1.59 -6.85 5.06
C VAL A 115 1.68 -6.66 3.55
N GLY A 116 0.84 -5.81 2.97
CA GLY A 116 0.89 -5.43 1.57
C GLY A 116 2.24 -4.81 1.20
N ALA A 117 2.72 -3.85 1.98
CA ALA A 117 4.00 -3.19 1.73
C ALA A 117 5.19 -4.17 1.77
N LEU A 118 5.17 -5.15 2.67
CA LEU A 118 6.17 -6.22 2.69
C LEU A 118 6.17 -7.02 1.37
N PHE A 119 4.99 -7.38 0.86
CA PHE A 119 4.85 -8.06 -0.43
C PHE A 119 5.32 -7.19 -1.59
N GLY A 120 4.98 -5.90 -1.57
CA GLY A 120 5.41 -4.94 -2.59
C GLY A 120 6.93 -4.76 -2.65
N VAL A 121 7.59 -4.65 -1.49
CA VAL A 121 9.05 -4.57 -1.38
C VAL A 121 9.70 -5.86 -1.89
N TRP A 122 9.24 -7.02 -1.42
CA TRP A 122 9.76 -8.31 -1.87
C TRP A 122 9.65 -8.48 -3.39
N TYR A 123 8.48 -8.17 -3.95
CA TYR A 123 8.21 -8.24 -5.39
C TYR A 123 9.10 -7.27 -6.18
N GLY A 124 9.23 -6.03 -5.70
CA GLY A 124 10.07 -5.00 -6.30
C GLY A 124 11.53 -5.46 -6.41
N LEU A 125 12.09 -5.91 -5.29
CA LEU A 125 13.47 -6.40 -5.22
C LEU A 125 13.71 -7.65 -6.08
N ALA A 126 12.74 -8.57 -6.13
CA ALA A 126 12.82 -9.76 -6.96
C ALA A 126 12.92 -9.42 -8.46
N ILE A 127 12.20 -8.40 -8.93
CA ILE A 127 12.30 -7.93 -10.32
C ILE A 127 13.65 -7.27 -10.58
N LEU A 128 14.10 -6.37 -9.70
CA LEU A 128 15.38 -5.68 -9.86
C LEU A 128 16.56 -6.67 -9.92
N LYS A 129 16.56 -7.69 -9.05
CA LYS A 129 17.59 -8.73 -9.02
C LYS A 129 17.60 -9.62 -10.26
N LYS A 130 16.45 -9.79 -10.92
CA LYS A 130 16.36 -10.59 -12.16
C LYS A 130 16.97 -9.84 -13.34
N GLU A 131 16.79 -8.52 -13.40
CA GLU A 131 17.31 -7.68 -14.49
C GLU A 131 18.81 -7.43 -14.39
N THR A 132 19.40 -7.39 -13.18
CA THR A 132 20.86 -7.26 -13.04
C THR A 132 21.65 -8.54 -13.33
N LYS A 133 20.98 -9.68 -13.46
CA LYS A 133 21.60 -10.96 -13.83
C LYS A 133 21.56 -11.25 -15.34
N GLN A 134 20.92 -10.37 -16.12
CA GLN A 134 20.86 -10.44 -17.59
C GLN A 134 21.89 -9.48 -18.18
#